data_AF-A0A133UNP8-F1
#
_entry.id   AF-A0A133UNP8-F1
#
_cell.length_a   1.000
_cell.length_b   1.000
_cell.length_c   1.000
_cell.angle_alpha   90.00
_cell.angle_beta   90.00
_cell.angle_gamma   90.00
#
_symmetry.space_group_name_H-M   'P 1'
#
loop_
_entity.id
_entity.type
_entity.pdbx_description
1 polymer ?
#
loop_
_entity_poly.entity_id
_entity_poly.type
_entity_poly.pdbx_seq_one_letter_code
_entity_poly.pdbx_strand_id
1 'polypeptide(L)' 'MTFNRLPPISEKLTLRYIHQKTEEIIGEKNFDFDSSEFEDNLDFATEYWTGKKDPVPVGKNKGGWPRPSRTSAGC' A
#
# COMPACT_ATOMS: atom_id res chain seq x y z
N MET A 1 23.78 -21.95 0.13
CA MET A 1 22.78 -21.06 -0.50
C MET A 1 22.96 -19.67 0.08
N THR A 2 23.46 -18.72 -0.70
CA THR A 2 23.73 -17.34 -0.24
C THR A 2 22.47 -16.49 -0.29
N PHE A 3 21.89 -16.15 0.86
CA PHE A 3 20.78 -15.21 1.04
C PHE A 3 21.17 -13.73 0.75
N ASN A 4 22.30 -13.47 0.06
CA ASN A 4 22.94 -12.14 -0.07
C ASN A 4 22.43 -11.28 -1.24
N ARG A 5 21.19 -11.43 -1.70
CA ARG A 5 20.71 -10.73 -2.92
C ARG A 5 19.39 -10.00 -2.75
N LEU A 6 19.04 -9.62 -1.53
CA LEU A 6 17.99 -8.61 -1.38
C LEU A 6 18.58 -7.26 -1.82
N PRO A 7 17.89 -6.52 -2.72
CA PRO A 7 18.31 -5.17 -3.07
C PRO A 7 18.31 -4.28 -1.82
N PRO A 8 19.07 -3.17 -1.84
CA PRO A 8 19.01 -2.20 -0.75
C PRO A 8 17.57 -1.73 -0.54
N ILE A 9 17.24 -1.44 0.72
CA ILE A 9 15.94 -0.85 1.08
C ILE A 9 15.76 0.43 0.26
N SER A 10 14.62 0.54 -0.41
CA SER A 10 14.25 1.66 -1.25
C SER A 10 12.92 2.20 -0.76
N GLU A 11 12.83 3.52 -0.63
CA GLU A 11 11.56 4.22 -0.39
C GLU A 11 10.74 4.36 -1.68
N LYS A 12 11.11 3.68 -2.75
CA LYS A 12 10.42 3.74 -4.04
C LYS A 12 10.10 2.35 -4.54
N LEU A 13 8.84 2.13 -4.86
CA LEU A 13 8.32 0.93 -5.50
C LEU A 13 7.81 1.30 -6.89
N THR A 14 8.33 0.60 -7.90
CA THR A 14 7.87 0.75 -9.28
C THR A 14 7.18 -0.53 -9.72
N LEU A 15 5.90 -0.43 -10.06
CA LEU A 15 5.11 -1.52 -10.63
C LEU A 15 5.08 -1.39 -12.15
N ARG A 16 5.69 -2.34 -12.86
CA ARG A 16 5.69 -2.40 -14.32
C ARG A 16 4.76 -3.50 -14.82
N TYR A 17 3.94 -3.17 -15.80
CA TYR A 17 3.15 -4.13 -16.56
C TYR A 17 3.90 -4.42 -17.84
N ILE A 18 4.32 -5.67 -18.01
CA ILE A 18 5.09 -6.12 -19.17
C ILE A 18 4.22 -7.09 -19.97
N HIS A 19 4.10 -6.85 -21.27
CA HIS A 19 3.41 -7.76 -22.17
C HIS A 19 4.26 -9.01 -22.38
N GLN A 20 3.74 -10.19 -22.00
CA GLN A 20 4.54 -11.42 -21.92
C GLN A 20 5.16 -11.87 -23.25
N LYS A 21 4.54 -11.57 -24.39
CA LYS A 21 5.02 -12.06 -25.70
C LYS A 21 6.01 -11.12 -26.38
N THR A 22 5.87 -9.82 -26.16
CA THR A 22 6.70 -8.79 -26.81
C THR A 22 7.74 -8.23 -25.85
N GLU A 23 7.64 -8.56 -24.56
CA GLU A 23 8.45 -8.00 -23.46
C GLU A 23 8.35 -6.48 -23.33
N GLU A 24 7.39 -5.87 -24.02
CA GLU A 24 7.19 -4.42 -23.99
C GLU A 24 6.51 -4.00 -22.68
N ILE A 25 6.97 -2.87 -22.15
CA ILE A 25 6.34 -2.22 -21.01
C ILE A 25 5.05 -1.56 -21.51
N ILE A 26 3.90 -2.08 -21.05
CA ILE A 26 2.57 -1.56 -21.38
C ILE A 26 2.01 -0.62 -20.31
N GLY A 27 2.73 -0.49 -19.18
CA GLY A 27 2.40 0.47 -18.14
C GLY A 27 3.43 0.49 -17.03
N GLU A 28 3.57 1.63 -16.38
CA GLU A 28 4.41 1.81 -15.21
C GLU A 28 3.67 2.66 -14.19
N LYS A 29 3.74 2.27 -12.91
CA LYS A 29 3.24 3.06 -11.80
C LYS A 29 4.30 3.15 -10.71
N ASN A 30 4.60 4.37 -10.30
CA ASN A 30 5.57 4.67 -9.25
C ASN A 30 4.84 4.98 -7.95
N PHE A 31 5.38 4.45 -6.86
CA PHE A 31 4.90 4.66 -5.51
C PHE A 31 6.10 5.08 -4.67
N ASP A 32 5.97 6.21 -3.99
CA ASP A 32 6.91 6.61 -2.96
C ASP A 32 6.39 6.07 -1.62
N PHE A 33 7.28 5.49 -0.83
CA PHE A 33 7.02 5.01 0.51
C PHE A 33 6.97 6.21 1.44
N ASP A 34 5.85 6.34 2.14
CA ASP A 34 5.67 7.27 3.23
C ASP A 34 5.50 6.44 4.51
N SER A 35 6.42 6.59 5.45
CA SER A 35 6.41 5.82 6.69
C SER A 35 5.16 6.10 7.53
N SER A 36 4.67 7.34 7.52
CA SER A 36 3.48 7.72 8.27
C SER A 36 2.22 7.14 7.62
N GLU A 37 2.10 7.20 6.30
CA GLU A 37 0.98 6.55 5.60
C GLU A 37 1.00 5.03 5.79
N PHE A 38 2.19 4.41 5.83
CA PHE A 38 2.33 2.99 6.08
C PHE A 38 1.91 2.60 7.50
N GLU A 39 2.37 3.33 8.52
CA GLU A 39 1.98 3.12 9.92
C GLU A 39 0.47 3.27 10.10
N ASP A 40 -0.12 4.35 9.58
CA ASP A 40 -1.57 4.57 9.67
C ASP A 40 -2.38 3.43 9.02
N ASN A 41 -1.91 2.91 7.89
CA ASN A 41 -2.54 1.77 7.21
C ASN A 41 -2.41 0.47 8.00
N LEU A 42 -1.27 0.25 8.66
CA LEU A 42 -1.06 -0.90 9.55
C LEU A 42 -1.96 -0.84 10.78
N ASP A 43 -2.06 0.33 11.42
CA ASP A 43 -2.94 0.55 12.56
C ASP A 43 -4.39 0.30 12.16
N PHE A 44 -4.83 0.87 11.04
CA PHE A 44 -6.15 0.63 10.48
C PHE A 44 -6.42 -0.87 10.25
N ALA A 45 -5.52 -1.60 9.59
CA ALA A 45 -5.69 -3.03 9.34
C ALA A 45 -5.74 -3.84 10.65
N THR A 46 -4.92 -3.46 11.63
CA THR A 46 -4.84 -4.09 12.95
C THR A 46 -6.13 -3.93 13.73
N GLU A 47 -6.85 -2.81 13.62
CA GLU A 47 -8.16 -2.62 14.25
C GLU A 47 -9.20 -3.65 13.79
N TYR A 48 -9.18 -4.06 12.51
CA TYR A 48 -10.06 -5.13 12.02
C TYR A 48 -9.61 -6.50 12.50
N TRP A 49 -8.30 -6.78 12.48
CA TRP A 49 -7.77 -8.07 12.95
C TRP A 49 -7.95 -8.30 14.45
N THR A 50 -7.85 -7.23 15.23
CA THR A 50 -8.08 -7.30 16.68
C THR A 50 -9.57 -7.29 17.06
N GLY A 51 -10.48 -7.16 16.09
CA GLY A 51 -11.92 -7.12 16.33
C GLY A 51 -12.41 -5.81 16.95
N LYS A 52 -11.59 -4.75 16.95
CA LYS A 52 -12.02 -3.40 17.37
C LYS A 52 -12.97 -2.75 16.35
N LYS A 53 -12.93 -3.19 15.09
CA LYS A 53 -13.84 -2.78 14.02
C LYS A 53 -14.47 -3.99 13.34
N ASP A 54 -15.78 -3.88 13.04
CA ASP A 54 -16.49 -4.90 12.27
C ASP A 54 -16.03 -4.94 10.82
N PRO A 55 -15.80 -6.12 10.23
CA PRO A 55 -15.39 -6.26 8.83
C PRO A 55 -16.45 -5.69 7.89
N VAL A 56 -16.03 -4.80 6.98
CA VAL A 56 -16.91 -4.22 5.98
C VAL A 56 -16.72 -4.95 4.64
N PRO A 57 -17.79 -5.38 3.96
CA PRO A 57 -17.68 -5.99 2.63
C PRO A 57 -16.99 -5.04 1.63
N VAL A 58 -15.98 -5.57 0.93
CA VAL A 58 -15.28 -4.86 -0.15
C VAL A 58 -16.31 -4.41 -1.20
N GLY A 59 -16.33 -3.12 -1.53
CA GLY A 59 -17.28 -2.51 -2.48
C GLY A 59 -18.51 -1.84 -1.86
N LYS A 60 -18.79 -2.03 -0.55
CA LYS A 60 -19.79 -1.21 0.17
C LYS A 60 -19.19 0.09 0.72
N ASN A 61 -17.87 0.18 0.81
CA ASN A 61 -17.15 1.44 1.02
C ASN A 61 -17.06 2.22 -0.30
N LYS A 62 -17.93 3.22 -0.48
CA LYS A 62 -17.95 4.10 -1.66
C LYS A 62 -16.72 5.01 -1.78
N GLY A 63 -15.77 4.95 -0.85
CA GLY A 63 -14.59 5.84 -0.77
C GLY A 63 -13.25 5.21 -1.20
N GLY A 64 -13.24 3.97 -1.68
CA GLY A 64 -11.98 3.20 -1.86
C GLY A 64 -11.43 2.70 -0.51
N TRP A 65 -10.15 2.30 -0.47
CA TRP A 65 -9.45 2.13 0.80
C TRP A 65 -9.63 3.43 1.61
N PRO A 66 -10.17 3.38 2.83
CA PRO A 66 -10.29 4.58 3.63
C PRO A 66 -8.88 5.09 3.84
N ARG A 67 -8.56 6.23 3.21
CA ARG A 67 -7.36 6.98 3.59
C ARG A 67 -7.55 7.28 5.08
N PRO A 68 -6.53 7.04 5.92
CA PRO A 68 -6.55 7.57 7.28
C PRO A 68 -6.96 9.03 7.15
N SER A 69 -8.08 9.39 7.78
CA SER A 69 -8.52 10.78 7.74
C SER A 69 -7.39 11.56 8.38
N ARG A 70 -6.69 12.37 7.58
CA ARG A 70 -5.77 13.39 8.08
C ARG A 70 -6.66 14.37 8.84
N THR A 71 -6.98 14.05 10.08
CA THR A 71 -7.53 14.99 11.02
C THR A 71 -6.39 15.96 11.25
N SER A 72 -6.41 17.04 10.48
CA SER A 72 -5.69 18.25 10.79
C SER A 72 -6.19 18.65 12.18
N ALA A 73 -5.45 18.24 13.20
CA ALA A 73 -5.45 18.94 14.47
C ALA A 73 -4.88 20.33 14.17
N GLY A 74 -5.77 21.22 13.74
CA GLY A 74 -5.52 22.65 13.72
C GLY A 74 -5.38 23.10 15.16
N CYS A 75 -4.23 23.74 15.42
CA CYS A 75 -3.88 24.70 16.46
C CYS A 75 -4.68 24.69 17.76
#